data_AF-A0A094GT60-F1
#
_entry.id   AF-A0A094GT60-F1
#
_cell.length_a   1.000
_cell.length_b   1.000
_cell.length_c   1.000
_cell.angle_alpha   90.00
_cell.angle_beta   90.00
_cell.angle_gamma   90.00
#
_symmetry.space_group_name_H-M   'P 1'
#
loop_
_entity.id
_entity.type
_entity.pdbx_description
1 polymer ?
#
loop_
_entity_poly.entity_id
_entity_poly.type
_entity_poly.pdbx_seq_one_letter_code
_entity_poly.pdbx_strand_id
1 'polypeptide(L)'
;MTPQPHYFQTEHIIEFQGMNTFSRYLPNRTIVPGTSLPVTPYNFFTLGFNSEILPATSPAILPIPFIQNPFANGQIPSDRIMDALGSTWNNGNFVLLRDTLNGMKKRLWAGDAPVSEKKMDDAVDTKPGTAVSYIRRTIAVMHYLNSPIVMGRLQNICNLIRQQLVMIEDVWQTPGPNREVQLSNSWDKFIAYQMQTMVDRADEFASTWLDKLEPVYEARLDSDLDKDWVLRSLRTLDVYRAEMVETGLHVAGYP
;
A
#
# COMPACT_ATOMS: atom_id res chain seq x y z
N MET A 1 13.01 30.76 -3.64
CA MET A 1 11.98 29.75 -3.27
C MET A 1 11.60 29.98 -1.83
N THR A 2 10.36 30.38 -1.55
CA THR A 2 9.80 30.31 -0.20
C THR A 2 9.54 28.84 0.16
N PRO A 3 9.90 28.37 1.37
CA PRO A 3 9.58 27.02 1.80
C PRO A 3 8.07 26.83 1.77
N GLN A 4 7.59 25.87 0.97
CA GLN A 4 6.20 25.43 1.04
C GLN A 4 5.95 24.85 2.43
N PRO A 5 4.89 25.24 3.16
CA PRO A 5 4.55 24.63 4.44
C PRO A 5 4.45 23.11 4.26
N HIS A 6 5.18 22.35 5.07
CA HIS A 6 5.17 20.89 5.02
C HIS A 6 4.10 20.40 6.00
N TYR A 7 2.98 19.92 5.48
CA TYR A 7 1.95 19.28 6.30
C TYR A 7 2.30 17.81 6.47
N PHE A 8 2.49 17.39 7.71
CA PHE A 8 2.59 15.97 8.08
C PHE A 8 1.21 15.46 8.44
N GLN A 9 0.94 14.21 8.06
CA GLN A 9 -0.31 13.51 8.39
C GLN A 9 0.03 12.22 9.13
N THR A 10 -0.78 11.89 10.13
CA THR A 10 -0.81 10.54 10.69
C THR A 10 -1.24 9.58 9.58
N GLU A 11 -0.44 8.54 9.38
CA GLU A 11 -0.54 7.69 8.20
C GLU A 11 -0.85 6.24 8.57
N HIS A 12 -1.81 5.66 7.84
CA HIS A 12 -1.92 4.22 7.70
C HIS A 12 -0.95 3.74 6.61
N ILE A 13 0.00 2.87 6.97
CA ILE A 13 1.01 2.36 6.03
C ILE A 13 0.34 1.51 4.92
N ILE A 14 -0.62 0.67 5.31
CA ILE A 14 -1.59 0.07 4.39
C ILE A 14 -2.76 1.04 4.23
N GLU A 15 -2.99 1.52 3.01
CA GLU A 15 -4.08 2.45 2.71
C GLU A 15 -5.44 1.76 2.76
N PHE A 16 -6.51 2.49 3.10
CA PHE A 16 -7.88 1.95 3.07
C PHE A 16 -8.27 1.38 1.70
N GLN A 17 -7.72 1.95 0.61
CA GLN A 17 -7.88 1.43 -0.74
C GLN A 17 -7.33 0.00 -0.86
N GLY A 18 -6.22 -0.32 -0.18
CA GLY A 18 -5.66 -1.67 -0.13
C GLY A 18 -6.64 -2.67 0.51
N MET A 19 -7.29 -2.30 1.61
CA MET A 19 -8.31 -3.15 2.25
C MET A 19 -9.56 -3.34 1.42
N ASN A 20 -10.00 -2.31 0.68
CA ASN A 20 -11.10 -2.42 -0.28
C ASN A 20 -10.73 -3.40 -1.42
N THR A 21 -9.53 -3.27 -1.97
CA THR A 21 -9.02 -4.18 -3.01
C THR A 21 -8.93 -5.62 -2.49
N PHE A 22 -8.45 -5.84 -1.27
CA PHE A 22 -8.44 -7.16 -0.64
C PHE A 22 -9.87 -7.72 -0.49
N SER A 23 -10.81 -6.91 0.00
CA SER A 23 -12.21 -7.32 0.17
C SER A 23 -12.87 -7.70 -1.17
N ARG A 24 -12.47 -7.04 -2.28
CA ARG A 24 -12.89 -7.40 -3.64
C ARG A 24 -12.20 -8.65 -4.18
N TYR A 25 -10.96 -8.92 -3.75
CA TYR A 25 -10.22 -10.11 -4.14
C TYR A 25 -10.85 -11.39 -3.58
N LEU A 26 -11.39 -11.35 -2.36
CA LEU A 26 -11.97 -12.51 -1.69
C LEU A 26 -13.08 -13.22 -2.49
N PRO A 27 -14.16 -12.55 -2.95
CA PRO A 27 -15.24 -13.20 -3.70
C PRO A 27 -14.94 -13.38 -5.20
N ASN A 28 -14.05 -12.56 -5.79
CA ASN A 28 -13.90 -12.50 -7.25
C ASN A 28 -12.62 -13.17 -7.77
N ARG A 29 -11.55 -13.21 -6.96
CA ARG A 29 -10.21 -13.71 -7.34
C ARG A 29 -9.59 -13.01 -8.56
N THR A 30 -10.10 -11.85 -8.94
CA THR A 30 -9.66 -11.08 -10.13
C THR A 30 -8.41 -10.24 -9.92
N ILE A 31 -8.02 -9.98 -8.66
CA ILE A 31 -6.88 -9.12 -8.34
C ILE A 31 -5.55 -9.84 -8.48
N VAL A 32 -5.44 -11.09 -8.01
CA VAL A 32 -4.21 -11.89 -8.09
C VAL A 32 -4.32 -12.87 -9.25
N PRO A 33 -3.66 -12.61 -10.40
CA PRO A 33 -3.77 -13.46 -11.58
C PRO A 33 -3.30 -14.89 -11.29
N GLY A 34 -4.01 -15.88 -11.85
CA GLY A 34 -3.61 -17.29 -11.76
C GLY A 34 -3.74 -17.93 -10.37
N THR A 35 -4.39 -17.27 -9.40
CA THR A 35 -4.63 -17.87 -8.09
C THR A 35 -5.53 -19.11 -8.21
N SER A 36 -5.15 -20.19 -7.51
CA SER A 36 -5.95 -21.42 -7.38
C SER A 36 -6.80 -21.45 -6.11
N LEU A 37 -6.76 -20.39 -5.30
CA LEU A 37 -7.54 -20.32 -4.06
C LEU A 37 -9.05 -20.26 -4.39
N PRO A 38 -9.90 -21.03 -3.68
CA PRO A 38 -11.33 -20.97 -3.88
C PRO A 38 -11.85 -19.57 -3.55
N VAL A 39 -12.90 -19.10 -4.23
CA VAL A 39 -13.57 -17.84 -3.87
C VAL A 39 -14.12 -17.93 -2.45
N THR A 40 -14.09 -16.83 -1.70
CA THR A 40 -14.79 -16.77 -0.41
C THR A 40 -16.30 -16.80 -0.68
N PRO A 41 -17.05 -17.78 -0.15
CA PRO A 41 -18.48 -17.91 -0.44
C PRO A 41 -19.30 -16.72 0.04
N TYR A 42 -20.36 -16.39 -0.71
CA TYR A 42 -21.21 -15.23 -0.42
C TYR A 42 -21.83 -15.23 0.99
N ASN A 43 -22.16 -16.41 1.51
CA ASN A 43 -22.75 -16.57 2.85
C ASN A 43 -21.83 -16.07 3.97
N PHE A 44 -20.50 -16.13 3.81
CA PHE A 44 -19.56 -15.55 4.76
C PHE A 44 -19.77 -14.04 4.87
N PHE A 45 -19.94 -13.35 3.75
CA PHE A 45 -20.14 -11.90 3.75
C PHE A 45 -21.50 -11.49 4.32
N THR A 46 -22.55 -12.27 4.09
CA THR A 46 -23.90 -11.93 4.57
C THR A 46 -24.21 -12.38 5.99
N LEU A 47 -23.56 -13.44 6.48
CA LEU A 47 -23.89 -14.06 7.77
C LEU A 47 -22.73 -14.06 8.78
N GLY A 48 -21.51 -13.79 8.33
CA GLY A 48 -20.31 -13.85 9.18
C GLY A 48 -19.60 -12.52 9.32
N PHE A 49 -19.22 -11.91 8.21
CA PHE A 49 -18.25 -10.81 8.16
C PHE A 49 -18.62 -9.59 9.04
N ASN A 50 -19.90 -9.25 9.10
CA ASN A 50 -20.43 -8.14 9.93
C ASN A 50 -21.39 -8.65 11.03
N SER A 51 -21.18 -9.87 11.53
CA SER A 51 -22.01 -10.49 12.57
C SER A 51 -21.15 -10.90 13.76
N GLU A 52 -21.75 -10.96 14.94
CA GLU A 52 -21.11 -11.40 16.19
C GLU A 52 -20.89 -12.92 16.17
N ILE A 53 -19.86 -13.36 15.44
CA ILE A 53 -19.51 -14.78 15.33
C ILE A 53 -18.32 -15.16 16.21
N LEU A 54 -17.44 -14.21 16.52
CA LEU A 54 -16.26 -14.47 17.32
C LEU A 54 -16.66 -14.52 18.80
N PRO A 55 -16.20 -15.52 19.58
CA PRO A 55 -16.47 -15.56 21.02
C PRO A 55 -16.02 -14.30 21.75
N ALA A 56 -16.76 -13.85 22.75
CA ALA A 56 -16.35 -12.74 23.63
C ALA A 56 -15.02 -13.01 24.37
N THR A 57 -14.63 -14.29 24.49
CA THR A 57 -13.35 -14.74 25.06
C THR A 57 -12.19 -14.74 24.06
N SER A 58 -12.43 -14.37 22.80
CA SER A 58 -11.40 -14.34 21.75
C SER A 58 -10.28 -13.38 22.15
N PRO A 59 -9.01 -13.80 22.05
CA PRO A 59 -7.87 -13.02 22.54
C PRO A 59 -7.82 -11.64 21.89
N ALA A 60 -7.41 -10.62 22.64
CA ALA A 60 -7.26 -9.26 22.12
C ALA A 60 -6.18 -9.20 21.02
N ILE A 61 -6.29 -8.21 20.13
CA ILE A 61 -5.25 -7.91 19.14
C ILE A 61 -3.99 -7.46 19.91
N LEU A 62 -2.84 -8.10 19.66
CA LEU A 62 -1.59 -7.86 20.36
C LEU A 62 -0.52 -7.21 19.48
N PRO A 63 0.18 -6.14 19.89
CA PRO A 63 0.13 -5.55 21.22
C PRO A 63 -1.24 -4.93 21.51
N ILE A 64 -1.73 -5.12 22.75
CA ILE A 64 -3.01 -4.54 23.16
C ILE A 64 -2.89 -3.06 22.86
N PRO A 65 -3.79 -2.47 22.04
CA PRO A 65 -3.83 -1.03 21.91
C PRO A 65 -3.79 -0.41 23.31
N PHE A 66 -3.04 0.68 23.50
CA PHE A 66 -2.80 1.27 24.84
C PHE A 66 -4.10 1.42 25.66
N ILE A 67 -5.24 1.53 24.98
CA ILE A 67 -6.61 1.39 25.49
C ILE A 67 -7.38 0.46 24.53
N GLN A 68 -8.20 -0.48 25.02
CA GLN A 68 -9.09 -1.28 24.16
C GLN A 68 -10.06 -0.35 23.41
N ASN A 69 -10.19 -0.50 22.09
CA ASN A 69 -11.08 0.33 21.28
C ASN A 69 -12.54 0.12 21.75
N PRO A 70 -13.18 1.14 22.38
CA PRO A 70 -14.52 0.98 22.94
C PRO A 70 -15.61 0.96 21.87
N PHE A 71 -15.26 1.25 20.62
CA PHE A 71 -16.18 1.27 19.48
C PHE A 71 -16.04 0.06 18.56
N ALA A 72 -14.96 -0.71 18.69
CA ALA A 72 -14.81 -1.97 17.96
C ALA A 72 -15.50 -3.09 18.72
N ASN A 73 -16.45 -3.76 18.09
CA ASN A 73 -17.02 -4.97 18.64
C ASN A 73 -16.07 -6.13 18.37
N GLY A 74 -15.35 -6.58 19.40
CA GLY A 74 -14.42 -7.70 19.30
C GLY A 74 -15.07 -9.04 18.93
N GLN A 75 -16.39 -9.10 18.77
CA GLN A 75 -17.10 -10.28 18.28
C GLN A 75 -17.33 -10.24 16.75
N ILE A 76 -17.13 -9.08 16.12
CA ILE A 76 -17.39 -8.85 14.69
C ILE A 76 -16.06 -8.95 13.90
N PRO A 77 -15.97 -9.81 12.86
CA PRO A 77 -14.77 -9.98 12.05
C PRO A 77 -14.23 -8.70 11.40
N SER A 78 -15.11 -7.89 10.79
CA SER A 78 -14.70 -6.65 10.13
C SER A 78 -14.10 -5.63 11.11
N ASP A 79 -14.69 -5.47 12.29
CA ASP A 79 -14.15 -4.60 13.35
C ASP A 79 -12.76 -5.05 13.80
N ARG A 80 -12.53 -6.36 13.94
CA ARG A 80 -11.20 -6.92 14.28
C ARG A 80 -10.16 -6.63 13.21
N ILE A 81 -10.51 -6.82 11.94
CA ILE A 81 -9.61 -6.56 10.81
C ILE A 81 -9.26 -5.07 10.72
N MET A 82 -10.26 -4.19 10.90
CA MET A 82 -10.05 -2.75 10.85
C MET A 82 -9.28 -2.23 12.06
N ASP A 83 -9.50 -2.79 13.26
CA ASP A 83 -8.71 -2.44 14.44
C ASP A 83 -7.27 -2.95 14.32
N ALA A 84 -7.04 -4.11 13.69
CA ALA A 84 -5.71 -4.63 13.36
C ALA A 84 -4.94 -3.75 12.35
N LEU A 85 -5.64 -3.19 11.35
CA LEU A 85 -5.09 -2.22 10.42
C LEU A 85 -4.59 -0.95 11.14
N GLY A 86 -5.32 -0.53 12.16
CA GLY A 86 -4.98 0.57 13.04
C GLY A 86 -6.18 1.44 13.37
N SER A 87 -6.21 1.97 14.58
CA SER A 87 -7.27 2.84 15.09
C SER A 87 -6.67 3.94 15.98
N THR A 88 -7.47 4.89 16.43
CA THR A 88 -7.04 5.88 17.44
C THR A 88 -6.44 5.19 18.67
N TRP A 89 -6.94 3.99 18.97
CA TRP A 89 -6.55 3.16 20.10
C TRP A 89 -5.40 2.19 19.74
N ASN A 90 -5.42 1.60 18.55
CA ASN A 90 -4.31 0.82 17.98
C ASN A 90 -3.47 1.66 17.02
N ASN A 91 -2.75 2.64 17.59
CA ASN A 91 -1.97 3.62 16.83
C ASN A 91 -0.46 3.33 16.80
N GLY A 92 -0.01 2.23 17.40
CA GLY A 92 1.42 1.92 17.57
C GLY A 92 2.19 1.78 16.25
N ASN A 93 1.48 1.46 15.17
CA ASN A 93 2.06 1.34 13.83
C ASN A 93 1.95 2.63 12.99
N PHE A 94 1.27 3.68 13.46
CA PHE A 94 1.14 4.94 12.70
C PHE A 94 2.43 5.75 12.70
N VAL A 95 2.78 6.23 11.52
CA VAL A 95 3.94 7.08 11.27
C VAL A 95 3.47 8.42 10.72
N LEU A 96 4.38 9.40 10.73
CA LEU A 96 4.13 10.69 10.11
C LEU A 96 4.71 10.70 8.70
N LEU A 97 3.87 11.05 7.74
CA LEU A 97 4.30 11.19 6.35
C LEU A 97 3.85 12.52 5.80
N ARG A 98 4.70 13.09 4.95
CA ARG A 98 4.38 14.32 4.23
C ARG A 98 3.20 14.07 3.29
N ASP A 99 2.22 14.96 3.33
CA ASP A 99 0.98 14.93 2.53
C ASP A 99 1.18 14.55 1.05
N THR A 100 2.18 15.14 0.40
CA THR A 100 2.49 14.92 -1.02
C THR A 100 3.03 13.54 -1.31
N LEU A 101 3.75 12.93 -0.37
CA LEU A 101 4.25 11.56 -0.49
C LEU A 101 3.14 10.56 -0.15
N ASN A 102 2.34 10.86 0.87
CA ASN A 102 1.14 10.10 1.24
C ASN A 102 0.13 10.03 0.09
N GLY A 103 -0.08 11.13 -0.62
CA GLY A 103 -0.95 11.17 -1.80
C GLY A 103 -0.48 10.25 -2.93
N MET A 104 0.83 10.14 -3.18
CA MET A 104 1.38 9.21 -4.19
C MET A 104 1.22 7.76 -3.74
N LYS A 105 1.53 7.47 -2.48
CA LYS A 105 1.36 6.16 -1.87
C LYS A 105 -0.08 5.66 -1.98
N LYS A 106 -1.06 6.50 -1.66
CA LYS A 106 -2.49 6.20 -1.82
C LYS A 106 -2.86 5.76 -3.24
N ARG A 107 -2.34 6.43 -4.26
CA ARG A 107 -2.61 6.10 -5.67
C ARG A 107 -2.00 4.75 -6.04
N LEU A 108 -0.75 4.50 -5.63
CA LEU A 108 -0.07 3.22 -5.86
C LEU A 108 -0.81 2.05 -5.20
N TRP A 109 -1.30 2.22 -3.96
CA TRP A 109 -2.15 1.23 -3.29
C TRP A 109 -3.49 0.98 -3.99
N ALA A 110 -4.11 2.03 -4.53
CA ALA A 110 -5.34 1.92 -5.33
C ALA A 110 -5.12 1.27 -6.69
N GLY A 111 -3.86 1.21 -7.13
CA GLY A 111 -3.48 0.77 -8.46
C GLY A 111 -3.68 1.81 -9.56
N ASP A 112 -3.78 3.08 -9.17
CA ASP A 112 -3.82 4.21 -10.08
C ASP A 112 -2.41 4.65 -10.46
N ALA A 113 -2.26 5.22 -11.66
CA ALA A 113 -1.02 5.89 -12.06
C ALA A 113 -0.66 7.00 -11.04
N PRO A 114 0.60 7.15 -10.60
CA PRO A 114 1.01 8.18 -9.63
C PRO A 114 0.58 9.60 -10.04
N VAL A 115 0.73 9.92 -11.33
CA VAL A 115 0.26 11.15 -11.96
C VAL A 115 -0.37 10.77 -13.31
N SER A 116 -1.46 11.45 -13.69
CA SER A 116 -2.08 11.25 -15.01
C SER A 116 -1.15 11.68 -16.14
N GLU A 117 -1.12 10.93 -17.23
CA GLU A 117 -0.27 11.22 -18.41
C GLU A 117 -0.35 12.67 -18.87
N LYS A 118 -1.56 13.21 -19.07
CA LYS A 118 -1.77 14.61 -19.43
C LYS A 118 -1.02 15.61 -18.53
N LYS A 119 -1.03 15.38 -17.21
CA LYS A 119 -0.34 16.26 -16.26
C LYS A 119 1.18 16.12 -16.34
N MET A 120 1.66 14.92 -16.66
CA MET A 120 3.08 14.69 -16.87
C MET A 120 3.54 15.32 -18.18
N ASP A 121 2.80 15.15 -19.28
CA ASP A 121 3.06 15.81 -20.56
C ASP A 121 3.17 17.33 -20.39
N ASP A 122 2.16 17.95 -19.77
CA ASP A 122 2.17 19.39 -19.48
C ASP A 122 3.41 19.80 -18.66
N ALA A 123 3.84 18.95 -17.71
CA ALA A 123 4.99 19.22 -16.85
C ALA A 123 6.34 19.04 -17.57
N VAL A 124 6.46 18.06 -18.46
CA VAL A 124 7.66 17.83 -19.28
C VAL A 124 7.93 19.06 -20.15
N ASP A 125 6.88 19.57 -20.78
CA ASP A 125 7.00 20.68 -21.73
C ASP A 125 7.24 22.03 -21.02
N THR A 126 6.52 22.28 -19.93
CA THR A 126 6.42 23.64 -19.36
C THR A 126 7.05 23.81 -17.97
N LYS A 127 7.27 22.72 -17.22
CA LYS A 127 7.62 22.77 -15.79
C LYS A 127 8.57 21.62 -15.40
N PRO A 128 9.84 21.63 -15.83
CA PRO A 128 10.81 20.55 -15.55
C PRO A 128 10.86 20.14 -14.08
N GLY A 129 10.95 21.13 -13.19
CA GLY A 129 11.02 20.89 -11.75
C GLY A 129 9.80 20.15 -11.19
N THR A 130 8.65 20.32 -11.84
CA THR A 130 7.42 19.59 -11.47
C THR A 130 7.48 18.14 -11.95
N ALA A 131 7.89 17.90 -13.20
CA ALA A 131 8.03 16.55 -13.75
C ALA A 131 9.06 15.72 -12.95
N VAL A 132 10.25 16.29 -12.72
CA VAL A 132 11.30 15.70 -11.88
C VAL A 132 10.78 15.44 -10.46
N SER A 133 10.02 16.37 -9.87
CA SER A 133 9.46 16.15 -8.54
C SER A 133 8.39 15.05 -8.50
N TYR A 134 7.65 14.80 -9.58
CA TYR A 134 6.67 13.73 -9.61
C TYR A 134 7.36 12.36 -9.64
N ILE A 135 8.34 12.19 -10.53
CA ILE A 135 9.16 10.96 -10.61
C ILE A 135 9.83 10.69 -9.26
N ARG A 136 10.50 11.71 -8.70
CA ARG A 136 11.14 11.61 -7.38
C ARG A 136 10.18 11.15 -6.29
N ARG A 137 8.95 11.68 -6.25
CA ARG A 137 7.98 11.31 -5.21
C ARG A 137 7.51 9.87 -5.38
N THR A 138 7.30 9.41 -6.61
CA THR A 138 6.95 8.01 -6.90
C THR A 138 8.04 7.06 -6.38
N ILE A 139 9.30 7.31 -6.73
CA ILE A 139 10.45 6.52 -6.26
C ILE A 139 10.56 6.59 -4.72
N ALA A 140 10.41 7.79 -4.15
CA ALA A 140 10.51 8.00 -2.71
C ALA A 140 9.46 7.21 -1.90
N VAL A 141 8.30 6.86 -2.47
CA VAL A 141 7.31 5.99 -1.77
C VAL A 141 7.94 4.64 -1.45
N MET A 142 8.68 4.04 -2.38
CA MET A 142 9.26 2.71 -2.17
C MET A 142 10.42 2.75 -1.18
N HIS A 143 11.31 3.73 -1.28
CA HIS A 143 12.35 3.92 -0.26
C HIS A 143 11.76 4.21 1.13
N TYR A 144 10.66 4.96 1.19
CA TYR A 144 9.93 5.21 2.42
C TYR A 144 9.39 3.90 3.03
N LEU A 145 8.69 3.09 2.23
CA LEU A 145 8.16 1.79 2.67
C LEU A 145 9.26 0.81 3.07
N ASN A 146 10.41 0.86 2.42
CA ASN A 146 11.60 0.05 2.75
C ASN A 146 12.42 0.58 3.92
N SER A 147 12.12 1.77 4.44
CA SER A 147 12.84 2.25 5.63
C SER A 147 12.60 1.28 6.79
N PRO A 148 13.63 0.91 7.58
CA PRO A 148 13.51 -0.17 8.57
C PRO A 148 12.34 -0.01 9.56
N ILE A 149 12.05 1.23 9.94
CA ILE A 149 10.94 1.55 10.86
C ILE A 149 9.59 1.30 10.18
N VAL A 150 9.42 1.75 8.93
CA VAL A 150 8.14 1.63 8.21
C VAL A 150 7.91 0.20 7.78
N MET A 151 8.93 -0.48 7.25
CA MET A 151 8.84 -1.89 6.87
C MET A 151 8.50 -2.77 8.07
N GLY A 152 9.16 -2.58 9.22
CA GLY A 152 8.85 -3.33 10.43
C GLY A 152 7.40 -3.14 10.91
N ARG A 153 6.87 -1.91 10.79
CA ARG A 153 5.47 -1.61 11.13
C ARG A 153 4.49 -2.17 10.10
N LEU A 154 4.83 -2.13 8.81
CA LEU A 154 4.04 -2.75 7.74
C LEU A 154 3.93 -4.27 7.97
N GLN A 155 5.05 -4.94 8.23
CA GLN A 155 5.09 -6.37 8.57
C GLN A 155 4.23 -6.68 9.79
N ASN A 156 4.32 -5.86 10.84
CA ASN A 156 3.47 -6.01 12.03
C ASN A 156 1.98 -5.88 11.70
N ILE A 157 1.57 -4.86 10.93
CA ILE A 157 0.17 -4.70 10.49
C ILE A 157 -0.29 -5.92 9.69
N CYS A 158 0.51 -6.37 8.71
CA CYS A 158 0.18 -7.55 7.90
C CYS A 158 0.00 -8.80 8.75
N ASN A 159 0.86 -9.00 9.75
CA ASN A 159 0.79 -10.14 10.66
C ASN A 159 -0.41 -10.06 11.59
N LEU A 160 -0.76 -8.86 12.07
CA LEU A 160 -1.95 -8.65 12.90
C LEU A 160 -3.23 -8.97 12.13
N ILE A 161 -3.36 -8.44 10.90
CA ILE A 161 -4.49 -8.74 10.03
C ILE A 161 -4.57 -10.24 9.77
N ARG A 162 -3.44 -10.88 9.39
CA ARG A 162 -3.39 -12.33 9.16
C ARG A 162 -3.86 -13.14 10.36
N GLN A 163 -3.40 -12.80 11.57
CA GLN A 163 -3.83 -13.46 12.81
C GLN A 163 -5.35 -13.37 13.02
N GLN A 164 -5.94 -12.19 12.74
CA GLN A 164 -7.40 -12.06 12.82
C GLN A 164 -8.09 -12.93 11.77
N LEU A 165 -7.56 -12.97 10.54
CA LEU A 165 -8.13 -13.78 9.47
C LEU A 165 -8.11 -15.28 9.83
N VAL A 166 -7.02 -15.81 10.37
CA VAL A 166 -6.93 -17.21 10.83
C VAL A 166 -8.01 -17.51 11.90
N MET A 167 -8.13 -16.65 12.91
CA MET A 167 -9.15 -16.81 13.95
C MET A 167 -10.57 -16.80 13.37
N ILE A 168 -10.83 -15.89 12.43
CA ILE A 168 -12.14 -15.77 11.76
C ILE A 168 -12.44 -17.03 10.94
N GLU A 169 -11.45 -17.58 10.21
CA GLU A 169 -11.58 -18.84 9.47
C GLU A 169 -11.97 -19.98 10.40
N ASP A 170 -11.20 -20.20 11.46
CA ASP A 170 -11.41 -21.29 12.43
C ASP A 170 -12.82 -21.24 13.04
N VAL A 171 -13.24 -20.06 13.49
CA VAL A 171 -14.57 -19.86 14.09
C VAL A 171 -15.68 -20.07 13.05
N TRP A 172 -15.53 -19.54 11.84
CA TRP A 172 -16.54 -19.65 10.80
C TRP A 172 -16.72 -21.09 10.31
N GLN A 173 -15.62 -21.85 10.21
CA GLN A 173 -15.60 -23.23 9.72
C GLN A 173 -16.01 -24.26 10.77
N THR A 174 -15.91 -23.95 12.07
CA THR A 174 -16.25 -24.87 13.18
C THR A 174 -17.62 -25.57 13.03
N PRO A 175 -18.71 -24.90 12.60
CA PRO A 175 -20.03 -25.54 12.47
C PRO A 175 -20.16 -26.62 11.39
N GLY A 176 -19.17 -26.80 10.50
CA GLY A 176 -19.15 -27.92 9.55
C GLY A 176 -18.53 -27.62 8.17
N PRO A 177 -18.39 -28.64 7.31
CA PRO A 177 -17.58 -28.61 6.09
C PRO A 177 -18.07 -27.68 4.97
N ASN A 178 -19.34 -27.24 5.00
CA ASN A 178 -19.92 -26.36 3.97
C ASN A 178 -19.61 -24.85 4.21
N ARG A 179 -18.58 -24.56 5.00
CA ARG A 179 -18.18 -23.19 5.39
C ARG A 179 -16.71 -22.91 5.07
N GLU A 180 -16.10 -23.69 4.18
CA GLU A 180 -14.69 -23.51 3.85
C GLU A 180 -14.39 -22.10 3.31
N VAL A 181 -13.42 -21.45 3.94
CA VAL A 181 -12.86 -20.15 3.55
C VAL A 181 -11.35 -20.21 3.68
N GLN A 182 -10.64 -19.44 2.85
CA GLN A 182 -9.17 -19.33 2.88
C GLN A 182 -8.75 -17.84 2.89
N LEU A 183 -9.29 -17.08 3.84
CA LEU A 183 -8.97 -15.69 4.14
C LEU A 183 -7.47 -15.43 4.41
N SER A 184 -6.80 -16.20 5.26
CA SER A 184 -5.38 -15.99 5.62
C SER A 184 -4.45 -16.29 4.44
N ASN A 185 -4.62 -17.43 3.78
CA ASN A 185 -3.92 -17.74 2.52
C ASN A 185 -4.22 -16.71 1.42
N SER A 186 -5.46 -16.18 1.38
CA SER A 186 -5.82 -15.11 0.46
C SER A 186 -5.05 -13.83 0.76
N TRP A 187 -4.89 -13.49 2.03
CA TRP A 187 -4.13 -12.32 2.48
C TRP A 187 -2.67 -12.43 2.08
N ASP A 188 -2.05 -13.58 2.32
CA ASP A 188 -0.64 -13.81 2.00
C ASP A 188 -0.39 -13.68 0.48
N LYS A 189 -1.26 -14.28 -0.35
CA LYS A 189 -1.19 -14.11 -1.81
C LYS A 189 -1.45 -12.67 -2.24
N PHE A 190 -2.43 -12.01 -1.64
CA PHE A 190 -2.79 -10.63 -1.98
C PHE A 190 -1.66 -9.67 -1.66
N ILE A 191 -1.08 -9.72 -0.45
CA ILE A 191 0.00 -8.83 -0.03
C ILE A 191 1.23 -9.05 -0.90
N ALA A 192 1.63 -10.30 -1.14
CA ALA A 192 2.76 -10.59 -2.01
C ALA A 192 2.58 -9.99 -3.42
N TYR A 193 1.40 -10.18 -4.01
CA TYR A 193 1.07 -9.61 -5.32
C TYR A 193 1.02 -8.08 -5.30
N GLN A 194 0.39 -7.50 -4.27
CA GLN A 194 0.20 -6.05 -4.16
C GLN A 194 1.54 -5.32 -3.98
N MET A 195 2.46 -5.86 -3.17
CA MET A 195 3.80 -5.31 -2.99
C MET A 195 4.57 -5.28 -4.31
N GLN A 196 4.59 -6.41 -5.05
CA GLN A 196 5.23 -6.48 -6.35
C GLN A 196 4.60 -5.50 -7.35
N THR A 197 3.27 -5.49 -7.43
CA THR A 197 2.53 -4.61 -8.34
C THR A 197 2.80 -3.13 -8.06
N MET A 198 3.00 -2.75 -6.81
CA MET A 198 3.35 -1.37 -6.45
C MET A 198 4.74 -0.99 -6.95
N VAL A 199 5.72 -1.88 -6.83
CA VAL A 199 7.08 -1.68 -7.36
C VAL A 199 7.03 -1.59 -8.89
N ASP A 200 6.37 -2.55 -9.55
CA ASP A 200 6.28 -2.60 -11.02
C ASP A 200 5.65 -1.32 -11.58
N ARG A 201 4.56 -0.85 -10.98
CA ARG A 201 3.89 0.39 -11.41
C ARG A 201 4.72 1.64 -11.15
N ALA A 202 5.46 1.67 -10.04
CA ALA A 202 6.36 2.79 -9.75
C ALA A 202 7.52 2.81 -10.74
N ASP A 203 8.05 1.65 -11.10
CA ASP A 203 9.11 1.49 -12.09
C ASP A 203 8.65 1.87 -13.50
N GLU A 204 7.51 1.33 -13.95
CA GLU A 204 6.90 1.65 -15.24
C GLU A 204 6.66 3.16 -15.36
N PHE A 205 6.09 3.78 -14.32
CA PHE A 205 5.89 5.23 -14.31
C PHE A 205 7.23 5.98 -14.38
N ALA A 206 8.20 5.63 -13.52
CA ALA A 206 9.47 6.35 -13.46
C ALA A 206 10.25 6.22 -14.77
N SER A 207 10.44 5.00 -15.27
CA SER A 207 11.15 4.74 -16.54
C SER A 207 10.51 5.47 -17.71
N THR A 208 9.19 5.34 -17.90
CA THR A 208 8.46 6.01 -19.00
C THR A 208 8.72 7.52 -19.04
N TRP A 209 8.68 8.19 -17.88
CA TRP A 209 8.84 9.65 -17.84
C TRP A 209 10.29 10.10 -17.82
N LEU A 210 11.23 9.29 -17.32
CA LEU A 210 12.66 9.54 -17.48
C LEU A 210 13.04 9.48 -18.96
N ASP A 211 12.63 8.43 -19.66
CA ASP A 211 12.89 8.20 -21.10
C ASP A 211 12.29 9.31 -21.97
N LYS A 212 11.15 9.89 -21.56
CA LYS A 212 10.53 11.00 -22.27
C LYS A 212 11.19 12.35 -21.98
N LEU A 213 11.65 12.57 -20.74
CA LEU A 213 12.31 13.83 -20.35
C LEU A 213 13.69 13.98 -20.98
N GLU A 214 14.48 12.91 -21.05
CA GLU A 214 15.86 12.99 -21.52
C GLU A 214 16.00 13.61 -22.92
N PRO A 215 15.38 13.09 -24.00
CA PRO A 215 15.53 13.66 -25.34
C PRO A 215 14.95 15.07 -25.46
N VAL A 216 13.89 15.39 -24.70
CA VAL A 216 13.30 16.75 -24.67
C VAL A 216 14.30 17.76 -24.14
N TYR A 217 15.08 17.41 -23.11
CA TYR A 217 16.06 18.31 -22.51
C TYR A 217 17.41 18.28 -23.21
N GLU A 218 17.80 17.17 -23.83
CA GLU A 218 18.99 17.11 -24.68
C GLU A 218 18.89 18.06 -25.89
N ALA A 219 17.70 18.15 -26.50
CA ALA A 219 17.44 19.00 -27.66
C ALA A 219 17.39 20.51 -27.35
N ARG A 220 17.34 20.91 -26.08
CA ARG A 220 17.33 22.32 -25.68
C ARG A 220 18.70 22.96 -25.88
N LEU A 221 18.71 24.28 -26.10
CA LEU A 221 19.95 25.05 -26.20
C LEU A 221 20.75 24.99 -24.90
N ASP A 222 22.07 25.02 -24.98
CA ASP A 222 22.94 25.03 -23.78
C ASP A 222 22.78 26.29 -22.92
N SER A 223 22.13 27.33 -23.46
CA SER A 223 21.74 28.53 -22.72
C SER A 223 20.48 28.35 -21.86
N ASP A 224 19.75 27.23 -22.00
CA ASP A 224 18.63 26.91 -21.10
C ASP A 224 19.16 26.58 -19.70
N LEU A 225 18.80 27.42 -18.73
CA LEU A 225 19.27 27.34 -17.35
C LEU A 225 18.85 26.05 -16.64
N ASP A 226 17.80 25.37 -17.10
CA ASP A 226 17.30 24.15 -16.48
C ASP A 226 17.98 22.88 -17.03
N LYS A 227 18.57 22.94 -18.24
CA LYS A 227 19.07 21.76 -18.98
C LYS A 227 19.99 20.87 -18.15
N ASP A 228 21.10 21.43 -17.66
CA ASP A 228 22.12 20.68 -16.92
C ASP A 228 21.59 20.12 -15.60
N TRP A 229 20.71 20.86 -14.91
CA TRP A 229 20.13 20.40 -13.65
C TRP A 229 19.13 19.27 -13.89
N VAL A 230 18.29 19.36 -14.93
CA VAL A 230 17.32 18.32 -15.27
C VAL A 230 18.06 17.03 -15.65
N LEU A 231 18.98 17.08 -16.62
CA LEU A 231 19.68 15.88 -17.09
C LEU A 231 20.46 15.17 -15.97
N ARG A 232 21.10 15.92 -15.06
CA ARG A 232 21.72 15.32 -13.86
C ARG A 232 20.70 14.70 -12.92
N SER A 233 19.53 15.34 -12.75
CA SER A 233 18.45 14.81 -11.92
C SER A 233 17.88 13.52 -12.51
N LEU A 234 17.72 13.42 -13.84
CA LEU A 234 17.25 12.20 -14.50
C LEU A 234 18.18 11.02 -14.22
N ARG A 235 19.49 11.19 -14.45
CA ARG A 235 20.49 10.15 -14.17
C ARG A 235 20.48 9.71 -12.70
N THR A 236 20.33 10.67 -11.79
CA THR A 236 20.27 10.39 -10.35
C THR A 236 19.01 9.61 -9.99
N LEU A 237 17.87 9.99 -10.56
CA LEU A 237 16.60 9.31 -10.33
C LEU A 237 16.57 7.91 -10.94
N ASP A 238 17.23 7.70 -12.08
CA ASP A 238 17.33 6.37 -12.68
C ASP A 238 18.13 5.40 -11.79
N VAL A 239 19.19 5.86 -11.14
CA VAL A 239 19.92 5.08 -10.13
C VAL A 239 19.00 4.70 -8.97
N TYR A 240 18.25 5.64 -8.41
CA TYR A 240 17.32 5.35 -7.31
C TYR A 240 16.15 4.45 -7.75
N ARG A 241 15.69 4.58 -8.99
CA ARG A 241 14.69 3.68 -9.58
C ARG A 241 15.22 2.25 -9.63
N ALA A 242 16.43 2.05 -10.14
CA ALA A 242 17.06 0.74 -10.21
C ALA A 242 17.24 0.12 -8.81
N GLU A 243 17.71 0.90 -7.83
CA GLU A 243 17.84 0.48 -6.43
C GLU A 243 16.49 0.07 -5.82
N MET A 244 15.43 0.84 -6.08
CA MET A 244 14.06 0.53 -5.67
C MET A 244 13.58 -0.82 -6.24
N VAL A 245 13.83 -1.09 -7.52
CA VAL A 245 13.44 -2.35 -8.18
C VAL A 245 14.24 -3.53 -7.62
N GLU A 246 15.55 -3.36 -7.46
CA GLU A 246 16.43 -4.37 -6.88
C GLU A 246 16.04 -4.72 -5.44
N THR A 247 15.71 -3.71 -4.64
CA THR A 247 15.30 -3.90 -3.25
C THR A 247 13.90 -4.49 -3.11
N GLY A 248 13.00 -4.19 -4.05
CA GLY A 248 11.60 -4.62 -4.01
C GLY A 248 10.84 -4.12 -2.78
N LEU A 249 9.71 -4.74 -2.47
CA LEU A 249 8.98 -4.56 -1.21
C LEU A 249 8.75 -5.92 -0.57
N HIS A 250 9.57 -6.26 0.42
CA HIS A 250 9.54 -7.57 1.06
C HIS A 250 8.86 -7.53 2.42
N VAL A 251 7.55 -7.77 2.41
CA VAL A 251 6.83 -8.09 3.64
C VAL A 251 7.14 -9.55 3.99
N ALA A 252 8.29 -9.76 4.63
CA ALA A 252 8.71 -11.05 5.19
C ALA A 252 8.15 -11.24 6.61
N GLY A 253 7.95 -12.50 6.99
CA GLY A 253 7.52 -12.87 8.34
C GLY A 253 6.11 -13.45 8.41
N TYR A 254 5.84 -14.48 7.62
CA TYR A 254 4.69 -15.36 7.85
C TYR A 254 5.17 -16.54 8.71
N PRO A 255 5.03 -16.51 10.05
CA PRO A 255 5.02 -17.74 10.82
C PRO A 255 3.83 -18.62 10.42
#